data_AF-A0A287BRG6-F1
#
_entry.id   AF-A0A287BRG6-F1
#
_cell.length_a   1.000
_cell.length_b   1.000
_cell.length_c   1.000
_cell.angle_alpha   90.00
_cell.angle_beta   90.00
_cell.angle_gamma   90.00
#
_symmetry.space_group_name_H-M   'P 1'
#
loop_
_entity.id
_entity.type
_entity.pdbx_description
1 polymer ?
#
loop_
_entity_poly.entity_id
_entity_poly.type
_entity_poly.pdbx_seq_one_letter_code
_entity_poly.pdbx_strand_id
1 'polypeptide(L)'
;MSSSAMPDIPVPLTNLKFQYTKIFINNEWHNSVSGKKFPVFNPATEEKLCEVEEGDKEDVDKAVKAARQAFQIGSPWRTMDASERGQLINKLADLIERDRLLLATMESMNGGKLFSNAYLMDLGGCIRTLRYCAGWADKIHGRTIPMDGNFFTYTRSEPIGVCGQIIPWNFPLVMLIWKIGPALSCGNTVVVKPAEQTPLTALHVASLIKEAGFPPGVVNIVPGYGPTAGAAISSHMDVDKVAFTGSTQVGKMIKEAAGKSNLKRVTLELGGKSPCIVFADADLDAAVEFAHHGLFYHQGQCCIAASRLFVEESIYNEFVRKSVERAKKYVLGNPLTPGVNQGPQIDKEQYEKILDLIESGKKEGAKLECGGGPWGNKGYFIQPTVFSNVTDEMRIAKEEVNGFILYCPFAAKFCLRGCMVVPLTFSAL
;
A
#
# COMPACT_ATOMS: atom_id res chain seq x y z
N MET A 1 -8.40 -31.42 17.91
CA MET A 1 -8.24 -29.98 17.65
C MET A 1 -6.90 -29.56 18.24
N SER A 2 -5.84 -29.58 17.44
CA SER A 2 -4.53 -29.09 17.90
C SER A 2 -4.66 -27.59 18.11
N SER A 3 -4.45 -27.12 19.33
CA SER A 3 -4.20 -25.71 19.59
C SER A 3 -2.98 -25.31 18.77
N SER A 4 -3.17 -24.66 17.63
CA SER A 4 -2.07 -24.00 16.92
C SER A 4 -1.59 -22.90 17.87
N ALA A 5 -0.50 -23.16 18.58
CA ALA A 5 0.21 -22.13 19.31
C ALA A 5 0.41 -20.95 18.35
N MET A 6 0.01 -19.74 18.76
CA MET A 6 0.31 -18.55 17.97
C MET A 6 1.82 -18.53 17.72
N PRO A 7 2.28 -18.30 16.47
CA PRO A 7 3.70 -18.31 16.17
C PRO A 7 4.42 -17.34 17.11
N ASP A 8 5.55 -17.77 17.68
CA ASP A 8 6.35 -16.95 18.59
C ASP A 8 6.75 -15.65 17.86
N ILE A 9 6.20 -14.52 18.32
CA ILE A 9 6.52 -13.20 17.78
C ILE A 9 7.84 -12.76 18.45
N PRO A 10 8.92 -12.53 17.69
CA PRO A 10 10.18 -12.07 18.27
C PRO A 10 10.02 -10.66 18.85
N VAL A 11 10.91 -10.30 19.78
CA VAL A 11 10.90 -8.95 20.38
C VAL A 11 11.48 -7.95 19.37
N PRO A 12 10.88 -6.75 19.18
CA PRO A 12 11.42 -5.71 18.31
C PRO A 12 12.82 -5.26 18.72
N LEU A 13 13.61 -4.77 17.76
CA LEU A 13 14.96 -4.27 18.04
C LEU A 13 14.90 -2.94 18.81
N THR A 14 15.66 -2.84 19.91
CA THR A 14 15.67 -1.65 20.78
C THR A 14 16.57 -0.51 20.26
N ASN A 15 17.62 -0.83 19.50
CA ASN A 15 18.61 0.13 19.00
C ASN A 15 18.81 -0.03 17.49
N LEU A 16 17.73 0.08 16.72
CA LEU A 16 17.79 0.00 15.26
C LEU A 16 18.59 1.20 14.70
N LYS A 17 19.61 0.92 13.88
CA LYS A 17 20.37 1.94 13.14
C LYS A 17 19.87 2.03 11.71
N PHE A 18 19.56 3.24 11.25
CA PHE A 18 19.17 3.50 9.87
C PHE A 18 20.42 3.64 8.98
N GLN A 19 20.86 2.53 8.40
CA GLN A 19 22.09 2.48 7.59
C GLN A 19 21.92 3.04 6.17
N TYR A 20 20.74 2.86 5.57
CA TYR A 20 20.49 3.20 4.18
C TYR A 20 19.57 4.42 4.10
N THR A 21 20.16 5.57 3.75
CA THR A 21 19.47 6.88 3.72
C THR A 21 19.72 7.66 2.43
N LYS A 22 20.24 6.99 1.39
CA LYS A 22 20.68 7.60 0.13
C LYS A 22 19.82 7.16 -1.05
N ILE A 23 19.95 7.87 -2.17
CA ILE A 23 19.33 7.47 -3.44
C ILE A 23 20.05 6.22 -3.96
N PHE A 24 19.30 5.22 -4.41
CA PHE A 24 19.85 3.97 -4.93
C PHE A 24 19.73 3.92 -6.45
N ILE A 25 20.85 4.02 -7.17
CA ILE A 25 20.91 4.00 -8.63
C ILE A 25 22.08 3.12 -9.05
N ASN A 26 21.89 2.22 -10.04
CA ASN A 26 22.95 1.33 -10.52
C ASN A 26 23.62 0.49 -9.41
N ASN A 27 22.86 0.04 -8.42
CA ASN A 27 23.37 -0.69 -7.25
C ASN A 27 24.38 0.12 -6.40
N GLU A 28 24.32 1.44 -6.47
CA GLU A 28 25.18 2.37 -5.74
C GLU A 28 24.36 3.39 -4.96
N TRP A 29 24.96 3.94 -3.91
CA TRP A 29 24.33 4.90 -2.99
C TRP A 29 24.80 6.33 -3.30
N HIS A 30 23.88 7.17 -3.75
CA HIS A 30 24.14 8.53 -4.22
C HIS A 30 23.55 9.57 -3.28
N ASN A 31 24.25 10.70 -3.13
CA ASN A 31 23.63 11.91 -2.59
C ASN A 31 22.71 12.53 -3.65
N SER A 32 21.72 13.32 -3.23
CA SER A 32 20.90 14.08 -4.18
C SER A 32 21.74 15.07 -4.98
N VAL A 33 21.35 15.35 -6.23
CA VAL A 33 22.04 16.37 -7.06
C VAL A 33 22.04 17.73 -6.37
N SER A 34 20.93 18.06 -5.71
CA SER A 34 20.76 19.31 -4.98
C SER A 34 21.55 19.37 -3.66
N GLY A 35 22.03 18.23 -3.15
CA GLY A 35 22.62 18.09 -1.82
C GLY A 35 21.61 18.19 -0.68
N LYS A 36 20.31 18.38 -0.97
CA LYS A 36 19.25 18.47 0.02
C LYS A 36 18.90 17.11 0.61
N LYS A 37 18.38 17.15 1.83
CA LYS A 37 17.84 16.01 2.57
C LYS A 37 16.55 16.42 3.23
N PHE A 38 15.67 15.45 3.47
CA PHE A 38 14.44 15.66 4.22
C PHE A 38 14.40 14.79 5.49
N PRO A 39 13.77 15.28 6.57
CA PRO A 39 13.63 14.52 7.81
C PRO A 39 12.58 13.41 7.68
N VAL A 40 12.83 12.27 8.32
CA VAL A 40 11.87 11.18 8.50
C VAL A 40 11.53 11.09 9.98
N PHE A 41 10.25 10.95 10.33
CA PHE A 41 9.77 11.00 11.70
C PHE A 41 9.16 9.68 12.16
N ASN A 42 9.13 9.47 13.47
CA ASN A 42 8.35 8.42 14.11
C ASN A 42 6.97 9.00 14.51
N PRO A 43 5.86 8.53 13.92
CA PRO A 43 4.54 9.08 14.22
C PRO A 43 4.07 8.84 15.67
N ALA A 44 4.66 7.89 16.39
CA ALA A 44 4.28 7.59 17.77
C ALA A 44 4.92 8.55 18.78
N THR A 45 6.04 9.17 18.43
CA THR A 45 6.79 10.06 19.32
C THR A 45 6.96 11.47 18.78
N GLU A 46 6.67 11.69 17.49
CA GLU A 46 6.94 12.91 16.71
C GLU A 46 8.44 13.22 16.56
N GLU A 47 9.30 12.31 16.98
CA GLU A 47 10.75 12.50 16.95
C GLU A 47 11.31 12.16 15.57
N LYS A 48 12.31 12.93 15.16
CA LYS A 48 13.06 12.67 13.93
C LYS A 48 13.89 11.39 14.07
N LEU A 49 13.66 10.44 13.19
CA LEU A 49 14.42 9.18 13.09
C LEU A 49 15.79 9.41 12.43
N CYS A 50 15.79 10.03 11.25
CA CYS A 50 16.99 10.35 10.48
C CYS A 50 16.70 11.40 9.38
N GLU A 51 17.70 11.67 8.55
CA GLU A 51 17.54 12.39 7.28
C GLU A 51 17.79 11.45 6.11
N VAL A 52 17.06 11.65 5.03
CA VAL A 52 17.19 10.91 3.77
C VAL A 52 17.45 11.90 2.63
N GLU A 53 18.28 11.52 1.67
CA GLU A 53 18.56 12.33 0.49
C GLU A 53 17.26 12.69 -0.26
N GLU A 54 17.08 13.96 -0.58
CA GLU A 54 15.89 14.48 -1.25
C GLU A 54 16.07 14.43 -2.77
N GLY A 55 15.65 13.33 -3.39
CA GLY A 55 15.65 13.20 -4.83
C GLY A 55 14.69 14.17 -5.50
N ASP A 56 15.16 14.80 -6.57
CA ASP A 56 14.37 15.66 -7.44
C ASP A 56 14.42 15.15 -8.89
N LYS A 57 13.92 15.94 -9.83
CA LYS A 57 13.89 15.62 -11.26
C LYS A 57 15.23 15.16 -11.79
N GLU A 58 16.33 15.83 -11.45
CA GLU A 58 17.67 15.49 -11.92
C GLU A 58 18.13 14.10 -11.46
N ASP A 59 17.71 13.67 -10.26
CA ASP A 59 17.99 12.35 -9.73
C ASP A 59 17.12 11.28 -10.39
N VAL A 60 15.85 11.60 -10.66
CA VAL A 60 14.95 10.75 -11.46
C VAL A 60 15.50 10.56 -12.86
N ASP A 61 15.99 11.61 -13.52
CA ASP A 61 16.60 11.54 -14.86
C ASP A 61 17.81 10.58 -14.86
N LYS A 62 18.66 10.61 -13.81
CA LYS A 62 19.77 9.66 -13.64
C LYS A 62 19.27 8.22 -13.46
N ALA A 63 18.25 8.02 -12.63
CA ALA A 63 17.67 6.72 -12.37
C ALA A 63 17.01 6.13 -13.64
N VAL A 64 16.32 6.95 -14.43
CA VAL A 64 15.71 6.51 -15.70
C VAL A 64 16.79 6.15 -16.72
N LYS A 65 17.87 6.94 -16.84
CA LYS A 65 19.00 6.59 -17.71
C LYS A 65 19.64 5.25 -17.32
N ALA A 66 19.82 5.00 -16.03
CA ALA A 66 20.30 3.71 -15.51
C ALA A 66 19.34 2.56 -15.85
N ALA A 67 18.04 2.74 -15.60
CA ALA A 67 17.01 1.76 -15.92
C ALA A 67 16.92 1.46 -17.41
N ARG A 68 17.05 2.49 -18.26
CA ARG A 68 17.06 2.34 -19.72
C ARG A 68 18.28 1.60 -20.20
N GLN A 69 19.47 1.90 -19.66
CA GLN A 69 20.70 1.18 -19.98
C GLN A 69 20.61 -0.30 -19.60
N ALA A 70 20.10 -0.60 -18.40
CA ALA A 70 19.87 -1.97 -17.95
C ALA A 70 18.84 -2.71 -18.81
N PHE A 71 17.95 -2.00 -19.51
CA PHE A 71 16.93 -2.58 -20.39
C PHE A 71 17.34 -2.71 -21.86
N GLN A 72 18.54 -2.26 -22.26
CA GLN A 72 19.01 -2.33 -23.65
C GLN A 72 19.07 -3.77 -24.17
N ILE A 73 18.79 -3.96 -25.46
CA ILE A 73 18.95 -5.26 -26.10
C ILE A 73 20.42 -5.71 -25.97
N GLY A 74 20.63 -6.96 -25.54
CA GLY A 74 21.96 -7.49 -25.27
C GLY A 74 22.47 -7.21 -23.85
N SER A 75 21.75 -6.46 -23.02
CA SER A 75 22.11 -6.27 -21.61
C SER A 75 21.97 -7.59 -20.82
N PRO A 76 22.70 -7.74 -19.70
CA PRO A 76 22.56 -8.93 -18.85
C PRO A 76 21.12 -9.21 -18.40
N TRP A 77 20.32 -8.16 -18.15
CA TRP A 77 18.91 -8.30 -17.75
C TRP A 77 17.99 -8.73 -18.90
N ARG A 78 18.31 -8.37 -20.13
CA ARG A 78 17.51 -8.72 -21.32
C ARG A 78 17.86 -10.09 -21.89
N THR A 79 19.10 -10.56 -21.71
CA THR A 79 19.58 -11.84 -22.21
C THR A 79 19.52 -12.98 -21.20
N MET A 80 19.35 -12.67 -19.91
CA MET A 80 19.18 -13.72 -18.89
C MET A 80 17.91 -14.55 -19.13
N ASP A 81 18.02 -15.82 -18.77
CA ASP A 81 16.90 -16.74 -18.82
C ASP A 81 15.76 -16.27 -17.93
N ALA A 82 14.54 -16.58 -18.37
CA ALA A 82 13.33 -16.23 -17.63
C ALA A 82 13.28 -16.89 -16.24
N SER A 83 13.80 -18.12 -16.13
CA SER A 83 13.94 -18.85 -14.87
C SER A 83 14.94 -18.17 -13.92
N GLU A 84 16.05 -17.63 -14.42
CA GLU A 84 17.07 -16.94 -13.62
C GLU A 84 16.52 -15.65 -13.00
N ARG A 85 15.65 -14.92 -13.71
CA ARG A 85 14.88 -13.82 -13.09
C ARG A 85 14.06 -14.32 -11.90
N GLY A 86 13.39 -15.46 -12.05
CA GLY A 86 12.66 -16.11 -10.96
C GLY A 86 13.57 -16.47 -9.78
N GLN A 87 14.77 -16.99 -10.03
CA GLN A 87 15.74 -17.31 -8.97
C GLN A 87 16.20 -16.07 -8.20
N LEU A 88 16.48 -14.95 -8.88
CA LEU A 88 16.83 -13.68 -8.23
C LEU A 88 15.70 -13.16 -7.33
N ILE A 89 14.44 -13.26 -7.78
CA ILE A 89 13.27 -12.85 -6.99
C ILE A 89 13.09 -13.76 -5.76
N ASN A 90 13.30 -15.08 -5.90
CA ASN A 90 13.29 -15.99 -4.76
C ASN A 90 14.43 -15.68 -3.78
N LYS A 91 15.63 -15.40 -4.29
CA LYS A 91 16.77 -15.02 -3.44
C LYS A 91 16.48 -13.75 -2.65
N LEU A 92 15.85 -12.75 -3.26
CA LEU A 92 15.39 -11.54 -2.56
C LEU A 92 14.36 -11.88 -1.47
N ALA A 93 13.44 -12.80 -1.72
CA ALA A 93 12.48 -13.26 -0.71
C ALA A 93 13.20 -13.91 0.48
N ASP A 94 14.22 -14.72 0.25
CA ASP A 94 15.02 -15.36 1.31
C ASP A 94 15.81 -14.32 2.13
N LEU A 95 16.33 -13.28 1.49
CA LEU A 95 17.02 -12.19 2.19
C LEU A 95 16.06 -11.32 3.02
N ILE A 96 14.85 -11.07 2.52
CA ILE A 96 13.80 -10.39 3.29
C ILE A 96 13.33 -11.26 4.45
N GLU A 97 13.26 -12.58 4.27
CA GLU A 97 12.95 -13.51 5.36
C GLU A 97 14.05 -13.54 6.43
N ARG A 98 15.33 -13.51 6.03
CA ARG A 98 16.48 -13.35 6.93
C ARG A 98 16.38 -12.06 7.75
N ASP A 99 16.09 -10.94 7.09
CA ASP A 99 16.05 -9.61 7.72
C ASP A 99 14.66 -9.25 8.27
N ARG A 100 13.75 -10.22 8.37
CA ARG A 100 12.33 -9.99 8.70
C ARG A 100 12.13 -9.21 10.00
N LEU A 101 12.91 -9.51 11.04
CA LEU A 101 12.84 -8.82 12.34
C LEU A 101 13.26 -7.34 12.21
N LEU A 102 14.35 -7.09 11.47
CA LEU A 102 14.85 -5.74 11.24
C LEU A 102 13.85 -4.92 10.44
N LEU A 103 13.35 -5.46 9.33
CA LEU A 103 12.37 -4.80 8.47
C LEU A 103 11.05 -4.53 9.20
N ALA A 104 10.54 -5.49 9.98
CA ALA A 104 9.32 -5.30 10.76
C ALA A 104 9.48 -4.22 11.85
N THR A 105 10.64 -4.17 12.51
CA THR A 105 10.93 -3.11 13.49
C THR A 105 10.98 -1.74 12.80
N MET A 106 11.67 -1.65 11.66
CA MET A 106 11.78 -0.42 10.87
C MET A 106 10.41 0.07 10.38
N GLU A 107 9.59 -0.84 9.84
CA GLU A 107 8.24 -0.54 9.36
C GLU A 107 7.33 -0.05 10.50
N SER A 108 7.46 -0.64 11.69
CA SER A 108 6.72 -0.24 12.88
C SER A 108 7.13 1.15 13.38
N MET A 109 8.44 1.42 13.45
CA MET A 109 8.97 2.73 13.88
C MET A 109 8.65 3.84 12.89
N ASN A 110 8.76 3.59 11.60
CA ASN A 110 8.62 4.62 10.58
C ASN A 110 7.14 4.84 10.19
N GLY A 111 6.34 3.78 10.08
CA GLY A 111 4.94 3.84 9.66
C GLY A 111 3.92 3.84 10.80
N GLY A 112 4.36 3.75 12.07
CA GLY A 112 3.44 3.67 13.22
C GLY A 112 2.61 2.38 13.27
N LYS A 113 2.97 1.37 12.49
CA LYS A 113 2.24 0.10 12.39
C LYS A 113 2.59 -0.78 13.57
N LEU A 114 1.62 -1.50 14.12
CA LEU A 114 1.88 -2.50 15.16
C LEU A 114 2.94 -3.50 14.70
N PHE A 115 3.95 -3.73 15.53
CA PHE A 115 5.05 -4.63 15.19
C PHE A 115 4.57 -6.05 14.87
N SER A 116 3.60 -6.56 15.63
CA SER A 116 3.00 -7.88 15.39
C SER A 116 2.40 -7.99 13.99
N ASN A 117 1.67 -6.96 13.55
CA ASN A 117 1.09 -6.90 12.20
C ASN A 117 2.18 -6.75 11.14
N ALA A 118 3.18 -5.87 11.36
CA ALA A 118 4.30 -5.73 10.45
C ALA A 118 5.03 -7.06 10.24
N TYR A 119 5.32 -7.78 11.33
CA TYR A 119 6.05 -9.04 11.30
C TYR A 119 5.22 -10.19 10.69
N LEU A 120 4.01 -10.43 11.20
CA LEU A 120 3.18 -11.58 10.82
C LEU A 120 2.47 -11.38 9.48
N MET A 121 1.92 -10.18 9.26
CA MET A 121 1.05 -9.89 8.11
C MET A 121 1.84 -9.28 6.97
N ASP A 122 2.45 -8.10 7.16
CA ASP A 122 3.06 -7.33 6.07
C ASP A 122 4.26 -8.08 5.50
N LEU A 123 5.25 -8.43 6.32
CA LEU A 123 6.43 -9.19 5.87
C LEU A 123 6.07 -10.60 5.40
N GLY A 124 5.13 -11.27 6.07
CA GLY A 124 4.61 -12.56 5.61
C GLY A 124 3.99 -12.47 4.20
N GLY A 125 3.24 -11.40 3.94
CA GLY A 125 2.66 -11.09 2.63
C GLY A 125 3.73 -10.74 1.58
N CYS A 126 4.74 -9.96 1.96
CA CYS A 126 5.87 -9.60 1.07
C CYS A 126 6.60 -10.84 0.58
N ILE A 127 7.02 -11.73 1.49
CA ILE A 127 7.76 -12.95 1.16
C ILE A 127 6.93 -13.86 0.25
N ARG A 128 5.64 -14.07 0.58
CA ARG A 128 4.74 -14.88 -0.25
C ARG A 128 4.51 -14.27 -1.63
N THR A 129 4.37 -12.95 -1.72
CA THR A 129 4.17 -12.26 -3.00
C THR A 129 5.38 -12.38 -3.90
N LEU A 130 6.60 -12.20 -3.36
CA LEU A 130 7.82 -12.40 -4.14
C LEU A 130 7.94 -13.84 -4.65
N ARG A 131 7.74 -14.83 -3.77
CA ARG A 131 7.77 -16.26 -4.16
C ARG A 131 6.72 -16.60 -5.22
N TYR A 132 5.52 -16.01 -5.12
CA TYR A 132 4.49 -16.14 -6.15
C TYR A 132 4.94 -15.54 -7.49
N CYS A 133 5.43 -14.29 -7.49
CA CYS A 133 5.91 -13.62 -8.70
C CYS A 133 7.14 -14.31 -9.32
N ALA A 134 8.03 -14.86 -8.50
CA ALA A 134 9.19 -15.63 -8.95
C ALA A 134 8.76 -16.84 -9.80
N GLY A 135 7.74 -17.58 -9.35
CA GLY A 135 7.20 -18.73 -10.06
C GLY A 135 6.55 -18.40 -11.41
N TRP A 136 6.22 -17.14 -11.67
CA TRP A 136 5.66 -16.70 -12.96
C TRP A 136 6.70 -16.34 -14.02
N ALA A 137 7.96 -16.09 -13.64
CA ALA A 137 8.93 -15.44 -14.51
C ALA A 137 9.17 -16.20 -15.83
N ASP A 138 9.13 -17.53 -15.80
CA ASP A 138 9.31 -18.46 -16.92
C ASP A 138 7.99 -19.04 -17.50
N LYS A 139 6.84 -18.54 -17.03
CA LYS A 139 5.50 -19.03 -17.43
C LYS A 139 4.67 -17.99 -18.18
N ILE A 140 5.29 -16.88 -18.57
CA ILE A 140 4.66 -15.83 -19.37
C ILE A 140 4.70 -16.24 -20.84
N HIS A 141 3.68 -16.99 -21.27
CA HIS A 141 3.58 -17.49 -22.64
C HIS A 141 2.94 -16.48 -23.61
N GLY A 142 3.35 -16.55 -24.87
CA GLY A 142 2.62 -15.98 -26.00
C GLY A 142 1.51 -16.91 -26.48
N ARG A 143 1.03 -16.68 -27.71
CA ARG A 143 0.03 -17.53 -28.37
C ARG A 143 0.44 -17.79 -29.81
N THR A 144 0.08 -18.96 -30.33
CA THR A 144 0.02 -19.22 -31.78
C THR A 144 -1.43 -19.01 -32.24
N ILE A 145 -1.64 -18.26 -33.31
CA ILE A 145 -2.97 -17.81 -33.74
C ILE A 145 -3.30 -18.44 -35.10
N PRO A 146 -4.44 -19.14 -35.24
CA PRO A 146 -4.89 -19.70 -36.52
C PRO A 146 -5.52 -18.59 -37.37
N MET A 147 -4.68 -17.80 -38.05
CA MET A 147 -5.13 -16.74 -38.95
C MET A 147 -5.56 -17.31 -40.31
N ASP A 148 -6.54 -16.65 -40.94
CA ASP A 148 -6.98 -17.01 -42.28
C ASP A 148 -5.84 -16.93 -43.30
N GLY A 149 -5.84 -17.86 -44.27
CA GLY A 149 -4.82 -17.94 -45.31
C GLY A 149 -3.54 -18.67 -44.89
N ASN A 150 -2.51 -18.61 -45.73
CA ASN A 150 -1.26 -19.35 -45.54
C ASN A 150 -0.22 -18.52 -44.75
N PHE A 151 -0.57 -18.14 -43.51
CA PHE A 151 0.30 -17.36 -42.63
C PHE A 151 0.58 -18.09 -41.32
N PHE A 152 1.81 -17.96 -40.81
CA PHE A 152 2.15 -18.36 -39.45
C PHE A 152 2.16 -17.13 -38.55
N THR A 153 1.25 -17.12 -37.57
CA THR A 153 1.09 -15.98 -36.64
C THR A 153 1.34 -16.42 -35.21
N TYR A 154 2.17 -15.68 -34.50
CA TYR A 154 2.39 -15.85 -33.07
C TYR A 154 2.56 -14.50 -32.36
N THR A 155 2.38 -14.50 -31.04
CA THR A 155 2.59 -13.32 -30.20
C THR A 155 3.75 -13.52 -29.24
N ARG A 156 4.43 -12.42 -28.91
CA ARG A 156 5.47 -12.36 -27.88
C ARG A 156 4.99 -11.44 -26.77
N SER A 157 5.00 -11.94 -25.54
CA SER A 157 4.67 -11.16 -24.34
C SER A 157 5.95 -10.50 -23.80
N GLU A 158 6.35 -9.38 -24.39
CA GLU A 158 7.59 -8.69 -24.03
C GLU A 158 7.43 -7.76 -22.82
N PRO A 159 8.49 -7.53 -22.02
CA PRO A 159 8.49 -6.45 -21.03
C PRO A 159 8.20 -5.10 -21.69
N ILE A 160 7.53 -4.22 -20.95
CA ILE A 160 7.17 -2.88 -21.41
C ILE A 160 8.41 -1.98 -21.49
N GLY A 161 9.29 -2.09 -20.50
CA GLY A 161 10.52 -1.29 -20.41
C GLY A 161 10.72 -0.67 -19.04
N VAL A 162 11.04 0.63 -19.00
CA VAL A 162 11.25 1.37 -17.76
C VAL A 162 9.90 1.67 -17.10
N CYS A 163 9.68 1.06 -15.95
CA CYS A 163 8.46 1.23 -15.16
C CYS A 163 8.70 2.19 -13.98
N GLY A 164 8.07 3.36 -14.03
CA GLY A 164 7.96 4.28 -12.90
C GLY A 164 6.94 3.78 -11.87
N GLN A 165 7.34 3.70 -10.61
CA GLN A 165 6.52 3.09 -9.55
C GLN A 165 6.47 4.00 -8.34
N ILE A 166 5.29 4.54 -8.02
CA ILE A 166 5.10 5.48 -6.91
C ILE A 166 4.22 4.79 -5.86
N ILE A 167 4.73 4.64 -4.64
CA ILE A 167 4.08 3.89 -3.55
C ILE A 167 3.67 4.79 -2.38
N PRO A 168 2.57 4.47 -1.69
CA PRO A 168 2.08 5.21 -0.53
C PRO A 168 2.78 4.76 0.77
N TRP A 169 2.40 5.40 1.87
CA TRP A 169 3.01 5.22 3.20
C TRP A 169 2.31 4.17 4.10
N ASN A 170 1.10 3.73 3.76
CA ASN A 170 0.31 2.87 4.64
C ASN A 170 0.77 1.40 4.65
N PHE A 171 1.31 0.92 3.54
CA PHE A 171 1.95 -0.40 3.49
C PHE A 171 3.26 -0.32 2.71
N PRO A 172 4.30 0.35 3.24
CA PRO A 172 5.50 0.70 2.46
C PRO A 172 6.15 -0.52 1.78
N LEU A 173 6.46 -1.57 2.54
CA LEU A 173 7.06 -2.79 2.00
C LEU A 173 6.11 -3.58 1.12
N VAL A 174 4.86 -3.77 1.55
CA VAL A 174 3.90 -4.56 0.76
C VAL A 174 3.67 -3.90 -0.61
N MET A 175 3.50 -2.57 -0.65
CA MET A 175 3.30 -1.83 -1.89
C MET A 175 4.55 -1.80 -2.76
N LEU A 176 5.74 -1.73 -2.18
CA LEU A 176 6.99 -1.92 -2.91
C LEU A 176 7.00 -3.29 -3.60
N ILE A 177 6.76 -4.35 -2.85
CA ILE A 177 6.82 -5.73 -3.36
C ILE A 177 5.72 -6.03 -4.39
N TRP A 178 4.49 -5.55 -4.15
CA TRP A 178 3.38 -5.66 -5.11
C TRP A 178 3.71 -5.00 -6.45
N LYS A 179 4.59 -4.00 -6.47
CA LYS A 179 5.01 -3.33 -7.70
C LYS A 179 6.24 -3.97 -8.32
N ILE A 180 7.31 -4.20 -7.57
CA ILE A 180 8.56 -4.72 -8.14
C ILE A 180 8.46 -6.21 -8.49
N GLY A 181 7.74 -7.02 -7.71
CA GLY A 181 7.58 -8.45 -7.94
C GLY A 181 7.11 -8.80 -9.35
N PRO A 182 5.91 -8.34 -9.77
CA PRO A 182 5.43 -8.61 -11.13
C PRO A 182 6.23 -7.88 -12.21
N ALA A 183 6.74 -6.66 -11.94
CA ALA A 183 7.54 -5.93 -12.92
C ALA A 183 8.84 -6.67 -13.28
N LEU A 184 9.56 -7.15 -12.27
CA LEU A 184 10.81 -7.89 -12.42
C LEU A 184 10.58 -9.29 -13.02
N SER A 185 9.52 -9.97 -12.60
CA SER A 185 9.14 -11.28 -13.16
C SER A 185 8.96 -11.21 -14.68
N CYS A 186 8.27 -10.15 -15.15
CA CYS A 186 8.08 -9.86 -16.57
C CYS A 186 9.34 -9.32 -17.29
N GLY A 187 10.45 -9.06 -16.60
CA GLY A 187 11.71 -8.57 -17.20
C GLY A 187 11.79 -7.05 -17.41
N ASN A 188 10.97 -6.25 -16.72
CA ASN A 188 11.06 -4.78 -16.76
C ASN A 188 12.23 -4.29 -15.89
N THR A 189 12.65 -3.04 -16.08
CA THR A 189 13.47 -2.29 -15.12
C THR A 189 12.60 -1.24 -14.43
N VAL A 190 12.95 -0.83 -13.21
CA VAL A 190 12.08 0.02 -12.38
C VAL A 190 12.80 1.24 -11.82
N VAL A 191 12.05 2.33 -11.72
CA VAL A 191 12.39 3.52 -10.94
C VAL A 191 11.28 3.73 -9.91
N VAL A 192 11.61 3.49 -8.65
CA VAL A 192 10.66 3.50 -7.54
C VAL A 192 10.80 4.79 -6.73
N LYS A 193 9.68 5.43 -6.41
CA LYS A 193 9.59 6.54 -5.47
C LYS A 193 8.80 6.09 -4.24
N PRO A 194 9.45 5.83 -3.10
CA PRO A 194 8.74 5.59 -1.84
C PRO A 194 8.10 6.86 -1.30
N ALA A 195 7.03 6.73 -0.50
CA ALA A 195 6.43 7.87 0.18
C ALA A 195 7.47 8.58 1.08
N GLU A 196 7.39 9.90 1.13
CA GLU A 196 8.26 10.78 1.92
C GLU A 196 8.14 10.49 3.43
N GLN A 197 6.96 10.04 3.89
CA GLN A 197 6.78 9.62 5.27
C GLN A 197 7.56 8.34 5.60
N THR A 198 7.68 7.40 4.66
CA THR A 198 8.14 6.03 4.94
C THR A 198 9.18 5.49 3.94
N PRO A 199 10.34 6.13 3.75
CA PRO A 199 11.33 5.70 2.76
C PRO A 199 12.22 4.54 3.24
N LEU A 200 12.35 4.33 4.55
CA LEU A 200 13.48 3.61 5.13
C LEU A 200 13.54 2.13 4.75
N THR A 201 12.40 1.45 4.79
CA THR A 201 12.32 0.01 4.48
C THR A 201 12.53 -0.27 2.99
N ALA A 202 12.07 0.63 2.10
CA ALA A 202 12.36 0.53 0.68
C ALA A 202 13.86 0.65 0.39
N LEU A 203 14.56 1.57 1.08
CA LEU A 203 16.01 1.69 0.97
C LEU A 203 16.73 0.47 1.53
N HIS A 204 16.27 -0.12 2.64
CA HIS A 204 16.85 -1.39 3.11
C HIS A 204 16.67 -2.51 2.08
N VAL A 205 15.49 -2.64 1.46
CA VAL A 205 15.27 -3.63 0.40
C VAL A 205 16.18 -3.39 -0.82
N ALA A 206 16.55 -2.15 -1.13
CA ALA A 206 17.55 -1.85 -2.17
C ALA A 206 18.92 -2.50 -1.89
N SER A 207 19.35 -2.54 -0.63
CA SER A 207 20.58 -3.23 -0.25
C SER A 207 20.47 -4.75 -0.49
N LEU A 208 19.30 -5.33 -0.18
CA LEU A 208 19.01 -6.74 -0.40
C LEU A 208 18.89 -7.09 -1.89
N ILE A 209 18.40 -6.17 -2.72
CA ILE A 209 18.39 -6.32 -4.18
C ILE A 209 19.82 -6.42 -4.72
N LYS A 210 20.73 -5.56 -4.23
CA LYS A 210 22.15 -5.65 -4.58
C LYS A 210 22.74 -6.98 -4.11
N GLU A 211 22.47 -7.39 -2.87
CA GLU A 211 22.96 -8.64 -2.30
C GLU A 211 22.43 -9.88 -3.05
N ALA A 212 21.19 -9.85 -3.51
CA ALA A 212 20.58 -10.91 -4.31
C ALA A 212 21.23 -11.07 -5.70
N GLY A 213 21.98 -10.07 -6.18
CA GLY A 213 22.71 -10.14 -7.45
C GLY A 213 21.93 -9.62 -8.66
N PHE A 214 20.90 -8.79 -8.46
CA PHE A 214 20.24 -8.13 -9.59
C PHE A 214 21.24 -7.24 -10.37
N PRO A 215 21.23 -7.24 -11.71
CA PRO A 215 22.11 -6.38 -12.49
C PRO A 215 21.94 -4.88 -12.14
N PRO A 216 23.02 -4.08 -12.14
CA PRO A 216 22.93 -2.65 -11.91
C PRO A 216 21.91 -1.97 -12.81
N GLY A 217 21.07 -1.13 -12.21
CA GLY A 217 20.08 -0.31 -12.92
C GLY A 217 18.74 -1.00 -13.12
N VAL A 218 18.63 -2.30 -12.81
CA VAL A 218 17.34 -3.02 -12.90
C VAL A 218 16.33 -2.48 -11.89
N VAL A 219 16.78 -2.15 -10.68
CA VAL A 219 15.97 -1.45 -9.67
C VAL A 219 16.70 -0.20 -9.23
N ASN A 220 16.01 0.94 -9.28
CA ASN A 220 16.49 2.23 -8.79
C ASN A 220 15.45 2.80 -7.84
N ILE A 221 15.86 3.36 -6.71
CA ILE A 221 14.96 3.91 -5.68
C ILE A 221 15.37 5.36 -5.40
N VAL A 222 14.44 6.28 -5.67
CA VAL A 222 14.62 7.72 -5.51
C VAL A 222 13.64 8.22 -4.44
N PRO A 223 14.05 8.25 -3.15
CA PRO A 223 13.26 8.93 -2.11
C PRO A 223 13.16 10.43 -2.42
N GLY A 224 12.04 11.05 -2.08
CA GLY A 224 11.75 12.46 -2.36
C GLY A 224 10.29 12.76 -2.13
N TYR A 225 9.81 13.93 -2.56
CA TYR A 225 8.40 14.32 -2.40
C TYR A 225 7.54 13.98 -3.62
N GLY A 226 6.22 13.95 -3.44
CA GLY A 226 5.27 13.76 -4.53
C GLY A 226 5.40 14.78 -5.67
N PRO A 227 5.31 16.10 -5.40
CA PRO A 227 5.36 17.14 -6.44
C PRO A 227 6.71 17.27 -7.19
N THR A 228 7.80 16.77 -6.62
CA THR A 228 9.14 16.80 -7.24
C THR A 228 9.44 15.46 -7.92
N ALA A 229 9.96 14.48 -7.19
CA ALA A 229 10.33 13.17 -7.74
C ALA A 229 9.14 12.40 -8.35
N GLY A 230 7.97 12.44 -7.70
CA GLY A 230 6.78 11.75 -8.20
C GLY A 230 6.26 12.33 -9.53
N ALA A 231 6.18 13.67 -9.62
CA ALA A 231 5.79 14.36 -10.85
C ALA A 231 6.83 14.22 -11.96
N ALA A 232 8.12 14.20 -11.61
CA ALA A 232 9.19 13.93 -12.55
C ALA A 232 9.01 12.54 -13.20
N ILE A 233 8.75 11.49 -12.41
CA ILE A 233 8.49 10.14 -12.95
C ILE A 233 7.25 10.11 -13.86
N SER A 234 6.14 10.74 -13.46
CA SER A 234 4.88 10.67 -14.21
C SER A 234 4.95 11.43 -15.54
N SER A 235 5.75 12.48 -15.62
CA SER A 235 5.95 13.31 -16.82
C SER A 235 7.19 12.93 -17.64
N HIS A 236 8.08 12.07 -17.14
CA HIS A 236 9.32 11.71 -17.83
C HIS A 236 9.04 11.09 -19.21
N MET A 237 9.72 11.58 -20.25
CA MET A 237 9.49 11.16 -21.64
C MET A 237 10.02 9.76 -21.94
N ASP A 238 10.98 9.27 -21.16
CA ASP A 238 11.61 7.95 -21.33
C ASP A 238 11.17 6.92 -20.27
N VAL A 239 10.04 7.15 -19.60
CA VAL A 239 9.37 6.14 -18.76
C VAL A 239 8.22 5.54 -19.56
N ASP A 240 8.20 4.23 -19.74
CA ASP A 240 7.27 3.53 -20.64
C ASP A 240 5.92 3.20 -19.97
N LYS A 241 5.95 3.03 -18.64
CA LYS A 241 4.77 2.75 -17.81
C LYS A 241 4.89 3.40 -16.44
N VAL A 242 3.78 3.92 -15.92
CA VAL A 242 3.65 4.32 -14.51
C VAL A 242 2.63 3.43 -13.78
N ALA A 243 2.98 3.04 -12.55
CA ALA A 243 2.08 2.36 -11.62
C ALA A 243 2.02 3.16 -10.30
N PHE A 244 0.88 3.77 -10.03
CA PHE A 244 0.66 4.61 -8.86
C PHE A 244 -0.31 3.94 -7.88
N THR A 245 0.00 4.03 -6.59
CA THR A 245 -0.95 3.72 -5.52
C THR A 245 -1.00 4.90 -4.57
N GLY A 246 -2.18 5.41 -4.24
CA GLY A 246 -2.35 6.58 -3.38
C GLY A 246 -3.71 7.25 -3.57
N SER A 247 -3.81 8.56 -3.31
CA SER A 247 -5.11 9.24 -3.35
C SER A 247 -5.70 9.34 -4.75
N THR A 248 -7.04 9.33 -4.83
CA THR A 248 -7.77 9.49 -6.10
C THR A 248 -7.44 10.81 -6.80
N GLN A 249 -7.24 11.89 -6.03
CA GLN A 249 -6.85 13.20 -6.56
C GLN A 249 -5.51 13.14 -7.29
N VAL A 250 -4.48 12.56 -6.65
CA VAL A 250 -3.16 12.42 -7.27
C VAL A 250 -3.20 11.42 -8.43
N GLY A 251 -4.00 10.35 -8.33
CA GLY A 251 -4.20 9.40 -9.43
C GLY A 251 -4.68 10.07 -10.74
N LYS A 252 -5.59 11.04 -10.64
CA LYS A 252 -6.04 11.86 -11.79
C LYS A 252 -4.87 12.66 -12.38
N MET A 253 -4.08 13.31 -11.54
CA MET A 253 -2.88 14.07 -11.96
C MET A 253 -1.85 13.17 -12.66
N ILE A 254 -1.61 11.96 -12.15
CA ILE A 254 -0.70 10.99 -12.77
C ILE A 254 -1.18 10.60 -14.16
N LYS A 255 -2.48 10.30 -14.31
CA LYS A 255 -3.05 9.91 -15.61
C LYS A 255 -2.99 11.05 -16.62
N GLU A 256 -3.24 12.28 -16.17
CA GLU A 256 -3.14 13.48 -16.99
C GLU A 256 -1.69 13.76 -17.43
N ALA A 257 -0.73 13.68 -16.50
CA ALA A 257 0.70 13.87 -16.79
C ALA A 257 1.22 12.83 -17.80
N ALA A 258 0.79 11.57 -17.68
CA ALA A 258 1.08 10.54 -18.67
C ALA A 258 0.48 10.86 -20.05
N GLY A 259 -0.75 11.39 -20.09
CA GLY A 259 -1.41 11.84 -21.31
C GLY A 259 -0.70 13.00 -22.00
N LYS A 260 -0.25 13.99 -21.22
CA LYS A 260 0.44 15.20 -21.70
C LYS A 260 1.89 14.97 -22.13
N SER A 261 2.53 13.91 -21.65
CA SER A 261 3.94 13.61 -21.94
C SER A 261 4.09 12.67 -23.14
N ASN A 262 4.23 11.36 -22.89
CA ASN A 262 4.59 10.35 -23.88
C ASN A 262 3.54 9.24 -24.03
N LEU A 263 2.33 9.45 -23.50
CA LEU A 263 1.26 8.44 -23.48
C LEU A 263 1.66 7.12 -22.79
N LYS A 264 2.60 7.18 -21.83
CA LYS A 264 3.02 6.01 -21.03
C LYS A 264 1.81 5.26 -20.46
N ARG A 265 1.91 3.93 -20.40
CA ARG A 265 0.84 3.09 -19.84
C ARG A 265 0.64 3.41 -18.36
N VAL A 266 -0.59 3.42 -17.88
CA VAL A 266 -0.91 3.83 -16.50
C VAL A 266 -1.79 2.76 -15.84
N THR A 267 -1.43 2.37 -14.61
CA THR A 267 -2.30 1.62 -13.69
C THR A 267 -2.39 2.36 -12.37
N LEU A 268 -3.59 2.45 -11.80
CA LEU A 268 -3.90 3.23 -10.60
C LEU A 268 -4.63 2.36 -9.58
N GLU A 269 -4.11 2.30 -8.37
CA GLU A 269 -4.81 1.74 -7.19
C GLU A 269 -5.09 2.92 -6.24
N LEU A 270 -6.36 3.25 -6.06
CA LEU A 270 -6.77 4.53 -5.46
C LEU A 270 -7.54 4.34 -4.14
N GLY A 271 -8.07 5.43 -3.61
CA GLY A 271 -8.89 5.41 -2.40
C GLY A 271 -10.27 4.81 -2.62
N GLY A 272 -10.94 4.46 -1.52
CA GLY A 272 -12.22 3.76 -1.52
C GLY A 272 -13.18 4.22 -0.43
N LYS A 273 -14.47 3.96 -0.65
CA LYS A 273 -15.54 4.08 0.36
C LYS A 273 -16.33 2.78 0.41
N SER A 274 -15.64 1.69 0.74
CA SER A 274 -16.12 0.32 0.60
C SER A 274 -17.32 0.04 1.50
N PRO A 275 -18.45 -0.44 0.95
CA PRO A 275 -19.59 -0.88 1.73
C PRO A 275 -19.38 -2.29 2.28
N CYS A 276 -19.84 -2.53 3.51
CA CYS A 276 -20.03 -3.84 4.10
C CYS A 276 -21.52 -3.99 4.41
N ILE A 277 -22.15 -5.08 3.97
CA ILE A 277 -23.60 -5.29 4.11
C ILE A 277 -23.82 -6.52 5.00
N VAL A 278 -24.57 -6.34 6.09
CA VAL A 278 -24.85 -7.37 7.10
C VAL A 278 -26.35 -7.60 7.16
N PHE A 279 -26.79 -8.75 6.65
CA PHE A 279 -28.18 -9.21 6.71
C PHE A 279 -28.51 -9.81 8.09
N ALA A 280 -29.80 -9.86 8.43
CA ALA A 280 -30.28 -10.37 9.71
C ALA A 280 -30.00 -11.86 9.94
N ASP A 281 -29.77 -12.63 8.87
CA ASP A 281 -29.41 -14.05 8.92
C ASP A 281 -27.90 -14.30 8.99
N ALA A 282 -27.09 -13.25 9.03
CA ALA A 282 -25.64 -13.37 9.23
C ALA A 282 -25.31 -13.89 10.63
N ASP A 283 -24.18 -14.61 10.74
CA ASP A 283 -23.54 -14.82 12.04
C ASP A 283 -23.12 -13.45 12.60
N LEU A 284 -23.89 -12.97 13.58
CA LEU A 284 -23.75 -11.61 14.10
C LEU A 284 -22.39 -11.37 14.77
N ASP A 285 -21.87 -12.36 15.52
CA ASP A 285 -20.60 -12.20 16.22
C ASP A 285 -19.43 -12.20 15.23
N ALA A 286 -19.47 -13.09 14.23
CA ALA A 286 -18.49 -13.07 13.15
C ALA A 286 -18.56 -11.77 12.33
N ALA A 287 -19.78 -11.31 12.01
CA ALA A 287 -19.99 -10.08 11.23
C ALA A 287 -19.44 -8.86 11.97
N VAL A 288 -19.69 -8.73 13.27
CA VAL A 288 -19.11 -7.65 14.10
C VAL A 288 -17.59 -7.72 14.08
N GLU A 289 -16.98 -8.89 14.29
CA GLU A 289 -15.51 -9.00 14.36
C GLU A 289 -14.85 -8.69 13.00
N PHE A 290 -15.37 -9.23 11.90
CA PHE A 290 -14.83 -8.96 10.57
C PHE A 290 -15.05 -7.53 10.12
N ALA A 291 -16.21 -6.93 10.37
CA ALA A 291 -16.46 -5.55 10.00
C ALA A 291 -15.62 -4.58 10.84
N HIS A 292 -15.42 -4.91 12.12
CA HIS A 292 -14.52 -4.21 13.01
C HIS A 292 -13.07 -4.27 12.50
N HIS A 293 -12.53 -5.47 12.24
CA HIS A 293 -11.20 -5.60 11.65
C HIS A 293 -11.10 -4.91 10.28
N GLY A 294 -12.11 -5.07 9.42
CA GLY A 294 -12.16 -4.50 8.08
C GLY A 294 -12.08 -2.97 8.07
N LEU A 295 -12.48 -2.30 9.16
CA LEU A 295 -12.32 -0.86 9.32
C LEU A 295 -11.07 -0.48 10.13
N PHE A 296 -10.89 -1.07 11.31
CA PHE A 296 -9.87 -0.63 12.27
C PHE A 296 -8.47 -1.22 11.98
N TYR A 297 -8.32 -2.11 11.00
CA TYR A 297 -7.02 -2.65 10.61
C TYR A 297 -6.05 -1.55 10.17
N HIS A 298 -4.80 -1.66 10.64
CA HIS A 298 -3.73 -0.70 10.37
C HIS A 298 -4.15 0.77 10.50
N GLN A 299 -4.69 1.09 11.66
CA GLN A 299 -5.17 2.41 12.01
C GLN A 299 -6.33 2.99 11.18
N GLY A 300 -7.01 2.16 10.39
CA GLY A 300 -7.98 2.60 9.39
C GLY A 300 -7.35 3.16 8.12
N GLN A 301 -6.02 3.06 7.98
CA GLN A 301 -5.25 3.59 6.86
C GLN A 301 -5.17 2.55 5.72
N CYS A 302 -6.33 2.04 5.28
CA CYS A 302 -6.44 1.00 4.25
C CYS A 302 -7.40 1.45 3.15
N CYS A 303 -7.00 1.35 1.88
CA CYS A 303 -7.87 1.68 0.74
C CYS A 303 -9.13 0.81 0.67
N ILE A 304 -9.07 -0.41 1.23
CA ILE A 304 -10.20 -1.35 1.30
C ILE A 304 -11.02 -1.21 2.58
N ALA A 305 -10.78 -0.18 3.41
CA ALA A 305 -11.44 -0.02 4.71
C ALA A 305 -12.98 -0.08 4.57
N ALA A 306 -13.61 -0.94 5.38
CA ALA A 306 -15.06 -1.12 5.46
C ALA A 306 -15.72 0.10 6.13
N SER A 307 -15.75 1.22 5.42
CA SER A 307 -16.08 2.54 5.96
C SER A 307 -17.55 2.92 5.84
N ARG A 308 -18.40 2.02 5.31
CA ARG A 308 -19.86 2.11 5.37
C ARG A 308 -20.44 0.75 5.72
N LEU A 309 -21.07 0.61 6.89
CA LEU A 309 -21.67 -0.66 7.32
C LEU A 309 -23.20 -0.59 7.23
N PHE A 310 -23.78 -1.22 6.23
CA PHE A 310 -25.23 -1.34 6.10
C PHE A 310 -25.68 -2.57 6.88
N VAL A 311 -26.49 -2.36 7.92
CA VAL A 311 -26.96 -3.45 8.79
C VAL A 311 -28.48 -3.49 8.75
N GLU A 312 -29.04 -4.70 8.61
CA GLU A 312 -30.49 -4.89 8.58
C GLU A 312 -31.15 -4.45 9.91
N GLU A 313 -32.32 -3.79 9.80
CA GLU A 313 -33.00 -3.10 10.90
C GLU A 313 -33.24 -3.98 12.13
N SER A 314 -33.59 -5.26 11.92
CA SER A 314 -33.92 -6.21 12.99
C SER A 314 -32.73 -6.55 13.91
N ILE A 315 -31.49 -6.43 13.41
CA ILE A 315 -30.25 -6.71 14.16
C ILE A 315 -29.41 -5.46 14.44
N TYR A 316 -29.81 -4.30 13.90
CA TYR A 316 -29.05 -3.04 13.93
C TYR A 316 -28.62 -2.62 15.35
N ASN A 317 -29.56 -2.54 16.29
CA ASN A 317 -29.25 -2.06 17.64
C ASN A 317 -28.24 -2.96 18.36
N GLU A 318 -28.37 -4.27 18.19
CA GLU A 318 -27.47 -5.25 18.79
C GLU A 318 -26.08 -5.23 18.12
N PHE A 319 -26.05 -5.07 16.80
CA PHE A 319 -24.81 -4.88 16.05
C PHE A 319 -24.04 -3.64 16.52
N VAL A 320 -24.73 -2.50 16.68
CA VAL A 320 -24.13 -1.25 17.17
C VAL A 320 -23.58 -1.45 18.58
N ARG A 321 -24.37 -2.06 19.49
CA ARG A 321 -23.95 -2.33 20.87
C ARG A 321 -22.66 -3.15 20.93
N LYS A 322 -22.63 -4.31 20.23
CA LYS A 322 -21.44 -5.18 20.16
C LYS A 322 -20.25 -4.48 19.51
N SER A 323 -20.48 -3.70 18.45
CA SER A 323 -19.41 -2.95 17.78
C SER A 323 -18.76 -1.91 18.70
N VAL A 324 -19.56 -1.21 19.51
CA VAL A 324 -19.08 -0.23 20.49
C VAL A 324 -18.29 -0.92 21.60
N GLU A 325 -18.78 -2.05 22.11
CA GLU A 325 -18.06 -2.85 23.11
C GLU A 325 -16.70 -3.33 22.59
N ARG A 326 -16.65 -3.75 21.32
CA ARG A 326 -15.41 -4.18 20.68
C ARG A 326 -14.42 -3.03 20.47
N ALA A 327 -14.89 -1.85 20.06
CA ALA A 327 -14.04 -0.67 19.87
C ALA A 327 -13.46 -0.13 21.19
N LYS A 328 -14.20 -0.21 22.30
CA LYS A 328 -13.72 0.21 23.62
C LYS A 328 -12.60 -0.68 24.19
N LYS A 329 -12.36 -1.87 23.61
CA LYS A 329 -11.29 -2.80 24.04
C LYS A 329 -9.91 -2.49 23.44
N TYR A 330 -9.80 -1.48 22.56
CA TYR A 330 -8.50 -1.07 22.04
C TYR A 330 -7.61 -0.46 23.13
N VAL A 331 -6.37 -0.92 23.15
CA VAL A 331 -5.22 -0.41 23.90
C VAL A 331 -4.34 0.36 22.92
N LEU A 332 -4.37 1.68 23.04
CA LEU A 332 -3.55 2.59 22.26
C LEU A 332 -2.16 2.69 22.88
N GLY A 333 -1.12 2.83 22.06
CA GLY A 333 0.22 3.04 22.59
C GLY A 333 1.32 2.87 21.55
N ASN A 334 2.55 2.79 22.06
CA ASN A 334 3.72 2.57 21.21
C ASN A 334 3.56 1.25 20.44
N PRO A 335 3.66 1.27 19.10
CA PRO A 335 3.42 0.08 18.27
C PRO A 335 4.44 -1.05 18.46
N LEU A 336 5.56 -0.78 19.14
CA LEU A 336 6.58 -1.77 19.50
C LEU A 336 6.26 -2.50 20.82
N THR A 337 5.33 -2.00 21.63
CA THR A 337 5.01 -2.58 22.94
C THR A 337 4.03 -3.75 22.78
N PRO A 338 4.36 -4.97 23.27
CA PRO A 338 3.43 -6.09 23.26
C PRO A 338 2.10 -5.77 23.97
N GLY A 339 0.98 -6.23 23.40
CA GLY A 339 -0.36 -5.99 23.93
C GLY A 339 -1.02 -4.69 23.45
N VAL A 340 -0.27 -3.77 22.84
CA VAL A 340 -0.86 -2.63 22.11
C VAL A 340 -1.52 -3.15 20.84
N ASN A 341 -2.75 -2.72 20.58
CA ASN A 341 -3.53 -3.12 19.42
C ASN A 341 -3.93 -1.93 18.53
N GLN A 342 -3.46 -0.71 18.83
CA GLN A 342 -3.60 0.46 17.97
C GLN A 342 -2.43 1.43 18.10
N GLY A 343 -1.77 1.70 16.96
CA GLY A 343 -0.72 2.71 16.82
C GLY A 343 -1.25 4.11 16.47
N PRO A 344 -0.35 5.06 16.17
CA PRO A 344 -0.71 6.41 15.72
C PRO A 344 -1.12 6.45 14.24
N GLN A 345 -1.71 7.56 13.81
CA GLN A 345 -1.82 7.93 12.40
C GLN A 345 -0.44 8.33 11.84
N ILE A 346 -0.26 8.32 10.53
CA ILE A 346 1.06 8.47 9.89
C ILE A 346 1.73 9.83 10.09
N ASP A 347 0.97 10.91 10.07
CA ASP A 347 1.49 12.27 10.17
C ASP A 347 0.41 13.25 10.64
N LYS A 348 0.84 14.51 10.84
CA LYS A 348 -0.03 15.59 11.30
C LYS A 348 -1.16 15.93 10.32
N GLU A 349 -0.89 15.90 9.01
CA GLU A 349 -1.89 16.23 7.99
C GLU A 349 -3.05 15.21 8.04
N GLN A 350 -2.72 13.92 8.06
CA GLN A 350 -3.72 12.87 8.14
C GLN A 350 -4.46 12.89 9.49
N TYR A 351 -3.75 13.17 10.58
CA TYR A 351 -4.34 13.34 11.92
C TYR A 351 -5.38 14.47 11.96
N GLU A 352 -5.03 15.67 11.49
CA GLU A 352 -5.95 16.81 11.46
C GLU A 352 -7.14 16.57 10.56
N LYS A 353 -6.94 15.93 9.39
CA LYS A 353 -8.04 15.55 8.48
C LYS A 353 -9.03 14.60 9.13
N ILE A 354 -8.56 13.59 9.87
CA ILE A 354 -9.45 12.64 10.56
C ILE A 354 -10.25 13.36 11.65
N LEU A 355 -9.61 14.23 12.43
CA LEU A 355 -10.31 15.01 13.45
C LEU A 355 -11.36 15.95 12.85
N ASP A 356 -11.09 16.60 11.72
CA ASP A 356 -12.10 17.39 10.99
C ASP A 356 -13.32 16.54 10.59
N LEU A 357 -13.08 15.34 10.07
CA LEU A 357 -14.17 14.44 9.68
C LEU A 357 -14.97 13.93 10.88
N ILE A 358 -14.32 13.67 12.01
CA ILE A 358 -15.00 13.36 13.27
C ILE A 358 -15.91 14.52 13.69
N GLU A 359 -15.42 15.76 13.65
CA GLU A 359 -16.22 16.94 13.97
C GLU A 359 -17.37 17.15 12.98
N SER A 360 -17.16 16.86 11.70
CA SER A 360 -18.24 16.91 10.70
C SER A 360 -19.36 15.93 11.01
N GLY A 361 -19.04 14.69 11.43
CA GLY A 361 -20.03 13.69 11.83
C GLY A 361 -20.88 14.16 13.01
N LYS A 362 -20.26 14.79 14.01
CA LYS A 362 -20.98 15.40 15.16
C LYS A 362 -21.92 16.53 14.70
N LYS A 363 -21.43 17.43 13.85
CA LYS A 363 -22.18 18.60 13.36
C LYS A 363 -23.34 18.22 12.43
N GLU A 364 -23.18 17.16 11.64
CA GLU A 364 -24.17 16.71 10.67
C GLU A 364 -25.26 15.81 11.29
N GLY A 365 -25.17 15.51 12.59
CA GLY A 365 -26.24 14.83 13.33
C GLY A 365 -26.06 13.32 13.49
N ALA A 366 -24.90 12.76 13.14
CA ALA A 366 -24.60 11.36 13.47
C ALA A 366 -24.44 11.20 14.98
N LYS A 367 -24.88 10.06 15.51
CA LYS A 367 -24.78 9.77 16.94
C LYS A 367 -23.40 9.20 17.26
N LEU A 368 -22.59 9.95 17.99
CA LEU A 368 -21.29 9.49 18.49
C LEU A 368 -21.48 8.49 19.65
N GLU A 369 -21.09 7.23 19.45
CA GLU A 369 -21.26 6.17 20.44
C GLU A 369 -20.03 5.96 21.34
N CYS A 370 -18.82 6.17 20.80
CA CYS A 370 -17.57 6.16 21.57
C CYS A 370 -16.44 6.88 20.84
N GLY A 371 -15.40 7.27 21.59
CA GLY A 371 -14.23 7.97 21.06
C GLY A 371 -14.56 9.40 20.64
N GLY A 372 -14.12 9.78 19.44
CA GLY A 372 -14.41 11.07 18.85
C GLY A 372 -13.43 12.18 19.21
N GLY A 373 -12.20 11.83 19.57
CA GLY A 373 -11.16 12.80 19.92
C GLY A 373 -9.74 12.22 19.87
N PRO A 374 -8.73 13.06 20.14
CA PRO A 374 -7.34 12.63 20.21
C PRO A 374 -7.04 11.81 21.48
N TRP A 375 -5.89 11.14 21.51
CA TRP A 375 -5.43 10.38 22.68
C TRP A 375 -3.97 10.66 23.00
N GLY A 376 -3.64 10.78 24.29
CA GLY A 376 -2.27 11.03 24.75
C GLY A 376 -1.79 12.47 24.50
N ASN A 377 -0.54 12.74 24.88
CA ASN A 377 0.09 14.07 24.80
C ASN A 377 1.14 14.18 23.68
N LYS A 378 1.51 13.05 23.08
CA LYS A 378 2.53 12.94 22.01
C LYS A 378 2.11 11.84 21.04
N GLY A 379 2.50 12.02 19.78
CA GLY A 379 2.16 11.13 18.68
C GLY A 379 0.76 11.38 18.15
N TYR A 380 0.53 10.93 16.92
CA TYR A 380 -0.72 11.19 16.19
C TYR A 380 -1.82 10.18 16.53
N PHE A 381 -2.12 9.99 17.81
CA PHE A 381 -3.10 8.98 18.25
C PHE A 381 -4.53 9.55 18.27
N ILE A 382 -5.48 8.77 17.73
CA ILE A 382 -6.91 9.10 17.69
C ILE A 382 -7.67 7.98 18.36
N GLN A 383 -8.67 8.32 19.19
CA GLN A 383 -9.52 7.33 19.85
C GLN A 383 -10.32 6.52 18.81
N PRO A 384 -10.51 5.20 19.01
CA PRO A 384 -11.38 4.39 18.17
C PRO A 384 -12.79 4.97 18.20
N THR A 385 -13.28 5.44 17.05
CA THR A 385 -14.54 6.21 16.98
C THR A 385 -15.63 5.43 16.27
N VAL A 386 -16.81 5.41 16.88
CA VAL A 386 -18.02 4.78 16.31
C VAL A 386 -19.14 5.80 16.27
N PHE A 387 -19.74 5.96 15.10
CA PHE A 387 -20.97 6.69 14.87
C PHE A 387 -22.08 5.75 14.41
N SER A 388 -23.27 5.94 14.98
CA SER A 388 -24.51 5.31 14.52
C SER A 388 -25.44 6.35 13.91
N ASN A 389 -26.51 5.90 13.27
CA ASN A 389 -27.53 6.74 12.63
C ASN A 389 -26.94 7.66 11.56
N VAL A 390 -26.03 7.12 10.75
CA VAL A 390 -25.34 7.86 9.70
C VAL A 390 -26.19 7.82 8.43
N THR A 391 -26.30 8.96 7.74
CA THR A 391 -27.05 9.05 6.47
C THR A 391 -26.10 9.26 5.31
N ASP A 392 -26.50 8.83 4.11
CA ASP A 392 -25.67 8.86 2.90
C ASP A 392 -25.16 10.26 2.52
N GLU A 393 -25.85 11.33 2.92
CA GLU A 393 -25.46 12.71 2.63
C GLU A 393 -24.41 13.30 3.57
N MET A 394 -24.06 12.61 4.64
CA MET A 394 -23.03 13.08 5.56
C MET A 394 -21.64 13.00 4.91
N ARG A 395 -20.76 13.96 5.19
CA ARG A 395 -19.36 13.96 4.73
C ARG A 395 -18.66 12.67 5.12
N ILE A 396 -18.90 12.25 6.35
CA ILE A 396 -18.40 11.00 6.91
C ILE A 396 -18.85 9.72 6.16
N ALA A 397 -19.96 9.77 5.41
CA ALA A 397 -20.43 8.68 4.55
C ALA A 397 -19.89 8.76 3.11
N LYS A 398 -19.44 9.94 2.66
CA LYS A 398 -19.00 10.19 1.27
C LYS A 398 -17.48 10.27 1.11
N GLU A 399 -16.80 10.89 2.06
CA GLU A 399 -15.37 11.14 2.01
C GLU A 399 -14.56 9.96 2.58
N GLU A 400 -13.39 9.71 2.00
CA GLU A 400 -12.42 8.76 2.52
C GLU A 400 -11.72 9.36 3.76
N VAL A 401 -11.91 8.69 4.90
CA VAL A 401 -11.40 9.13 6.20
C VAL A 401 -9.94 8.74 6.41
N ASN A 402 -9.49 7.58 5.88
CA ASN A 402 -8.17 6.98 6.16
C ASN A 402 -7.82 7.00 7.66
N GLY A 403 -8.78 6.55 8.49
CA GLY A 403 -8.73 6.62 9.95
C GLY A 403 -9.95 5.95 10.58
N PHE A 404 -9.96 5.89 11.91
CA PHE A 404 -10.93 5.12 12.70
C PHE A 404 -12.32 5.75 12.81
N ILE A 405 -13.17 5.54 11.82
CA ILE A 405 -14.56 5.94 12.02
C ILE A 405 -15.54 4.91 11.46
N LEU A 406 -16.22 4.21 12.36
CA LEU A 406 -17.26 3.23 12.05
C LEU A 406 -18.57 3.97 11.87
N TYR A 407 -19.24 3.75 10.75
CA TYR A 407 -20.54 4.33 10.47
C TYR A 407 -21.50 3.22 10.12
N CYS A 408 -22.59 3.09 10.88
CA CYS A 408 -23.70 2.21 10.54
C CYS A 408 -24.87 3.01 9.96
N PRO A 409 -25.02 3.09 8.63
CA PRO A 409 -26.28 3.51 8.02
C PRO A 409 -27.45 2.52 8.26
N PHE A 410 -28.64 3.10 8.38
CA PHE A 410 -29.99 2.50 8.35
C PHE A 410 -30.63 2.80 6.98
N ALA A 411 -31.56 2.07 6.34
CA ALA A 411 -32.18 0.75 6.50
C ALA A 411 -32.45 0.16 5.10
N ALA A 412 -32.44 -1.15 4.98
CA ALA A 412 -33.09 -1.83 3.87
C ALA A 412 -34.62 -1.83 4.06
N LYS A 413 -35.27 -0.70 3.72
CA LYS A 413 -36.58 -0.78 3.04
C LYS A 413 -36.38 -0.76 1.52
N PHE A 414 -35.45 -1.57 1.02
CA PHE A 414 -35.58 -2.07 -0.34
C PHE A 414 -36.28 -3.41 -0.28
N CYS A 415 -37.59 -3.31 -0.46
CA CYS A 415 -38.37 -4.31 -1.16
C CYS A 415 -37.52 -4.88 -2.31
N LEU A 416 -37.02 -6.11 -2.17
CA LEU A 416 -36.59 -6.95 -3.30
C LEU A 416 -37.80 -7.34 -4.19
N ARG A 417 -38.81 -6.46 -4.31
CA ARG A 417 -39.88 -6.58 -5.31
C ARG A 417 -39.42 -5.85 -6.55
N GLY A 418 -38.62 -6.57 -7.32
CA GLY A 418 -38.11 -6.11 -8.60
C GLY A 418 -36.89 -6.90 -9.00
N CYS A 419 -37.01 -8.23 -9.06
CA CYS A 419 -36.15 -9.03 -9.91
C CYS A 419 -36.18 -8.43 -11.31
N MET A 420 -35.18 -7.61 -11.64
CA MET A 420 -34.68 -7.50 -13.00
C MET A 420 -33.30 -8.14 -12.97
N VAL A 421 -33.33 -9.48 -13.06
CA VAL A 421 -32.27 -10.19 -13.76
C VAL A 421 -32.29 -9.64 -15.18
N VAL A 422 -31.46 -8.65 -15.47
CA VAL A 422 -31.17 -8.26 -16.85
C VAL A 422 -30.08 -9.22 -17.30
N PRO A 423 -30.35 -10.15 -18.24
CA PRO A 423 -29.30 -10.95 -18.83
C PRO A 423 -28.50 -10.02 -19.75
N LEU A 424 -27.34 -9.57 -19.28
CA LEU A 424 -26.39 -8.90 -20.18
C LEU A 424 -25.75 -9.98 -21.06
N THR A 425 -26.40 -10.22 -22.20
CA THR A 425 -25.79 -10.76 -23.41
C THR A 425 -24.61 -9.86 -23.78
N PHE A 426 -23.40 -10.41 -23.76
CA PHE A 426 -22.26 -9.81 -24.43
C PHE A 426 -22.49 -9.90 -25.95
N SER A 427 -22.75 -8.76 -26.59
CA SER A 427 -22.51 -8.60 -28.03
C SER A 427 -21.09 -8.08 -28.19
N ALA A 428 -20.28 -8.85 -28.92
CA ALA A 428 -19.04 -8.39 -29.51
C ALA A 428 -19.33 -7.22 -30.47
N LEU A 429 -18.41 -6.25 -30.50
CA LEU A 429 -17.93 -5.54 -31.68
C LEU A 429 -16.57 -4.91 -31.34
#